data_AF-A0A5P8Z5T5-F1
#
_entry.id   AF-A0A5P8Z5T5-F1
#
_cell.length_a   1.000
_cell.length_b   1.000
_cell.length_c   1.000
_cell.angle_alpha   90.00
_cell.angle_beta   90.00
_cell.angle_gamma   90.00
#
_symmetry.space_group_name_H-M   'P 1'
#
loop_
_entity.id
_entity.type
_entity.pdbx_description
1 polymer ?
#
loop_
_entity_poly.entity_id
_entity_poly.type
_entity_poly.pdbx_seq_one_letter_code
_entity_poly.pdbx_strand_id
1 'polypeptide(L)'
;MLKLMTFDLPYNPSQDTCFLDLVWDALEATHRIPEETPDLGLGDHYVRENLAHLTVENMPNGWVANITFKPRSNQPENCLTSPVHAPLPTAAEALIHGAAIVSDLVSGSAELPFIVVGNRLMVAAYGPPNAA
;
A
#
# COMPACT_ATOMS: atom_id res chain seq x y z
N MET A 1 17.25 12.80 -13.14
CA MET A 1 16.84 13.57 -11.95
C MET A 1 16.70 12.59 -10.79
N LEU A 2 17.29 12.91 -9.64
CA LEU A 2 17.12 12.12 -8.41
C LEU A 2 15.82 12.59 -7.73
N LYS A 3 14.89 11.67 -7.47
CA LYS A 3 13.73 11.90 -6.60
C LYS A 3 13.99 11.16 -5.29
N LEU A 4 14.02 11.91 -4.20
CA LEU A 4 14.15 11.37 -2.85
C LEU A 4 12.90 11.76 -2.07
N MET A 5 12.18 10.75 -1.56
CA MET A 5 11.03 10.95 -0.67
C MET A 5 11.27 10.20 0.62
N THR A 6 10.83 10.79 1.73
CA THR A 6 10.93 10.17 3.05
C THR A 6 9.62 10.33 3.79
N PHE A 7 9.20 9.28 4.48
CA PHE A 7 8.02 9.29 5.34
C PHE A 7 8.36 8.67 6.69
N ASP A 8 7.89 9.27 7.78
CA ASP A 8 8.02 8.65 9.10
C ASP A 8 7.02 7.49 9.21
N LEU A 9 7.49 6.34 9.72
CA LEU A 9 6.64 5.19 9.98
C LEU A 9 5.65 5.53 11.11
N PRO A 10 4.39 5.09 10.98
CA PRO A 10 3.40 5.36 12.00
C PRO A 10 3.70 4.59 13.29
N TYR A 11 3.50 5.26 14.43
CA TYR A 11 3.58 4.61 15.74
C TYR A 11 2.18 4.28 16.28
N ASN A 12 1.27 5.26 16.27
CA ASN A 12 -0.12 5.11 16.71
C ASN A 12 -1.04 5.99 15.85
N PRO A 13 -1.22 5.65 14.56
CA PRO A 13 -2.01 6.46 13.64
C PRO A 13 -3.50 6.38 13.97
N SER A 14 -4.27 7.37 13.54
CA SER A 14 -5.73 7.25 13.56
C SER A 14 -6.16 6.17 12.56
N GLN A 15 -7.26 5.48 12.86
CA GLN A 15 -7.89 4.53 11.92
C GLN A 15 -8.32 5.20 10.60
N ASP A 16 -8.52 6.52 10.61
CA ASP A 16 -8.88 7.32 9.43
C ASP A 16 -7.65 7.77 8.63
N THR A 17 -6.43 7.50 9.11
CA THR A 17 -5.21 7.85 8.37
C THR A 17 -5.02 6.90 7.20
N CYS A 18 -5.20 7.43 5.99
CA CYS A 18 -4.93 6.71 4.75
C CYS A 18 -3.46 6.83 4.34
N PHE A 19 -2.85 5.69 4.02
CA PHE A 19 -1.47 5.56 3.56
C PHE A 19 -1.37 5.13 2.10
N LEU A 20 -2.49 5.09 1.35
CA LEU A 20 -2.50 4.63 -0.03
C LEU A 20 -1.63 5.52 -0.93
N ASP A 21 -1.78 6.85 -0.81
CA ASP A 21 -1.06 7.83 -1.61
C ASP A 21 0.47 7.69 -1.44
N LEU A 22 0.93 7.36 -0.23
CA LEU A 22 2.35 7.11 0.03
C LEU A 22 2.88 5.95 -0.83
N VAL A 23 2.15 4.84 -0.88
CA VAL A 23 2.55 3.67 -1.66
C VAL A 23 2.45 3.96 -3.15
N TRP A 24 1.40 4.66 -3.56
CA TRP A 24 1.18 5.06 -4.95
C TRP A 24 2.31 5.96 -5.46
N ASP A 25 2.65 7.03 -4.73
CA ASP A 25 3.72 7.95 -5.09
C ASP A 25 5.08 7.25 -5.18
N ALA A 26 5.32 6.26 -4.32
CA ALA A 26 6.53 5.47 -4.32
C ALA A 26 6.62 4.55 -5.55
N LEU A 27 5.52 3.88 -5.91
CA LEU A 27 5.44 3.05 -7.12
C LEU A 27 5.61 3.88 -8.40
N GLU A 28 4.98 5.05 -8.46
CA GLU A 28 5.12 5.98 -9.58
C GLU A 28 6.56 6.49 -9.68
N ALA A 29 7.14 6.94 -8.55
CA ALA A 29 8.52 7.43 -8.51
C ALA A 29 9.52 6.36 -8.98
N THR A 30 9.26 5.08 -8.69
CA THR A 30 10.13 3.96 -9.07
C THR A 30 9.78 3.33 -10.42
N HIS A 31 8.83 3.91 -11.17
CA HIS A 31 8.36 3.41 -12.46
C HIS A 31 7.88 1.95 -12.42
N ARG A 32 7.22 1.56 -11.32
CA ARG A 32 6.71 0.20 -11.09
C ARG A 32 5.23 0.04 -11.45
N ILE A 33 4.56 1.09 -11.94
CA ILE A 33 3.15 1.02 -12.34
C ILE A 33 3.10 0.62 -13.83
N PRO A 34 2.66 -0.60 -14.18
CA PRO A 34 2.48 -1.00 -15.57
C PRO A 34 1.31 -0.24 -16.22
N GLU A 35 1.34 -0.13 -17.56
CA GLU A 35 0.26 0.49 -18.33
C GLU A 35 -1.06 -0.26 -18.12
N GLU A 36 -1.02 -1.59 -18.27
CA GLU A 36 -2.16 -2.47 -18.03
C GLU A 36 -2.19 -2.95 -16.57
N THR A 37 -3.39 -3.04 -15.99
CA THR A 37 -3.57 -3.58 -14.64
C THR A 37 -3.23 -5.07 -14.63
N PRO A 38 -2.36 -5.54 -13.72
CA PRO A 38 -2.04 -6.96 -13.59
C PRO A 38 -3.29 -7.80 -13.30
N ASP A 39 -3.40 -8.96 -13.95
CA ASP A 39 -4.38 -9.98 -13.58
C ASP A 39 -3.82 -10.88 -12.48
N LEU A 40 -4.36 -10.74 -11.27
CA LEU A 40 -3.97 -11.51 -10.09
C LEU A 40 -4.91 -12.69 -9.82
N GLY A 41 -5.91 -12.93 -10.67
CA GLY A 41 -6.90 -13.99 -10.47
C GLY A 41 -7.83 -13.78 -9.26
N LEU A 42 -7.86 -12.57 -8.70
CA LEU A 42 -8.71 -12.20 -7.56
C LEU A 42 -10.13 -11.76 -7.99
N GLY A 43 -10.32 -11.55 -9.30
CA GLY A 43 -11.56 -11.07 -9.92
C GLY A 43 -11.60 -9.54 -10.08
N ASP A 44 -12.46 -9.08 -11.00
CA ASP A 44 -12.50 -7.71 -11.53
C ASP A 44 -12.78 -6.60 -10.49
N HIS A 45 -13.08 -6.97 -9.24
CA HIS A 45 -13.27 -6.03 -8.15
C HIS A 45 -11.95 -5.64 -7.47
N TYR A 46 -11.04 -6.59 -7.28
CA TYR A 46 -9.79 -6.41 -6.54
C TYR A 46 -8.67 -5.97 -7.48
N VAL A 47 -8.90 -4.84 -8.13
CA VAL A 47 -8.01 -4.26 -9.14
C VAL A 47 -7.58 -2.86 -8.70
N ARG A 48 -6.41 -2.44 -9.19
CA ARG A 48 -5.80 -1.13 -8.94
C ARG A 48 -6.80 0.03 -9.01
N GLU A 49 -7.65 0.07 -10.03
CA GLU A 49 -8.59 1.17 -10.30
C GLU A 49 -9.66 1.33 -9.19
N ASN A 50 -9.95 0.23 -8.51
CA ASN A 50 -10.95 0.19 -7.45
C ASN A 50 -10.34 0.39 -6.06
N LEU A 51 -9.02 0.49 -5.89
CA LEU A 51 -8.43 0.81 -4.59
C LEU A 51 -8.97 2.14 -4.07
N ALA A 52 -9.33 2.16 -2.78
CA ALA A 52 -9.89 3.33 -2.11
C ALA A 52 -9.00 3.79 -0.96
N HIS A 53 -8.68 2.90 -0.01
CA HIS A 53 -7.85 3.24 1.14
C HIS A 53 -6.91 2.11 1.53
N LEU A 54 -5.78 2.50 2.13
CA LEU A 54 -4.92 1.65 2.93
C LEU A 54 -4.87 2.29 4.33
N THR A 55 -5.46 1.66 5.33
CA THR A 55 -5.40 2.11 6.71
C THR A 55 -4.74 1.04 7.59
N VAL A 56 -4.31 1.44 8.78
CA VAL A 56 -3.89 0.48 9.80
C VAL A 56 -4.71 0.69 11.06
N GLU A 57 -5.10 -0.41 11.68
CA GLU A 57 -6.01 -0.42 12.81
C GLU A 57 -5.39 -1.16 13.98
N ASN A 58 -5.51 -0.59 15.18
CA ASN A 58 -5.11 -1.25 16.41
C ASN A 58 -6.18 -2.25 16.84
N MET A 59 -5.77 -3.48 17.09
CA MET A 59 -6.57 -4.54 17.69
C MET A 59 -6.00 -4.90 19.07
N PRO A 60 -6.76 -5.56 19.95
CA PRO A 60 -6.30 -5.92 21.30
C PRO A 60 -4.95 -6.66 21.37
N ASN A 61 -4.56 -7.36 20.30
CA ASN A 61 -3.35 -8.17 20.23
C ASN A 61 -2.33 -7.70 19.16
N GLY A 62 -2.47 -6.49 18.63
CA GLY A 62 -1.52 -5.95 17.65
C GLY A 62 -2.20 -5.05 16.63
N TRP A 63 -1.72 -5.07 15.40
CA TRP A 63 -2.11 -4.18 14.33
C TRP A 63 -2.45 -4.96 13.07
N VAL A 64 -3.43 -4.46 12.32
CA VAL A 64 -3.79 -5.00 11.01
C VAL A 64 -3.76 -3.89 9.97
N ALA A 65 -3.49 -4.25 8.71
CA ALA A 65 -3.71 -3.37 7.59
C ALA A 65 -5.06 -3.70 6.96
N ASN A 66 -5.79 -2.66 6.57
CA ASN A 66 -7.06 -2.74 5.89
C ASN A 66 -6.93 -2.06 4.53
N ILE A 67 -7.22 -2.80 3.46
CA ILE A 67 -7.21 -2.30 2.09
C ILE A 67 -8.65 -2.34 1.59
N THR A 68 -9.25 -1.16 1.43
CA THR A 68 -10.65 -1.04 1.00
C THR A 68 -10.75 -0.71 -0.48
N PHE A 69 -11.83 -1.19 -1.08
CA PHE A 69 -12.15 -0.98 -2.49
C PHE A 69 -13.44 -0.18 -2.65
N LYS A 70 -13.51 0.61 -3.72
CA LYS A 70 -14.69 1.41 -4.06
C LYS A 70 -15.91 0.52 -4.25
N PRO A 71 -17.09 0.92 -3.77
CA PRO A 71 -18.31 0.16 -3.99
C PRO A 71 -18.64 0.10 -5.50
N ARG A 72 -19.16 -1.04 -5.95
CA ARG A 72 -19.68 -1.22 -7.32
C ARG A 72 -21.14 -1.66 -7.26
N SER A 73 -21.90 -1.43 -8.33
CA SER A 73 -23.27 -1.92 -8.43
C SER A 73 -23.28 -3.44 -8.19
N ASN A 74 -24.00 -3.88 -7.16
CA ASN A 74 -24.11 -5.28 -6.70
C ASN A 74 -22.91 -5.85 -5.90
N GLN A 75 -21.93 -5.02 -5.52
CA GLN A 75 -20.85 -5.41 -4.61
C GLN A 75 -20.68 -4.32 -3.54
N PRO A 76 -21.02 -4.60 -2.26
CA PRO A 76 -20.79 -3.64 -1.18
C PRO A 76 -19.29 -3.34 -1.03
N GLU A 77 -18.96 -2.30 -0.26
CA GLU A 77 -17.58 -2.03 0.14
C GLU A 77 -16.92 -3.31 0.65
N ASN A 78 -15.75 -3.62 0.10
CA ASN A 78 -15.03 -4.84 0.37
C ASN A 78 -13.63 -4.50 0.88
N CYS A 79 -13.13 -5.32 1.79
CA CYS A 79 -11.89 -5.05 2.51
C CYS A 79 -11.00 -6.29 2.48
N LEU A 80 -9.75 -6.13 2.08
CA LEU A 80 -8.69 -7.08 2.35
C LEU A 80 -7.99 -6.67 3.64
N THR A 81 -8.16 -7.48 4.68
CA THR A 81 -7.54 -7.25 5.99
C THR A 81 -6.41 -8.25 6.22
N SER A 82 -5.30 -7.79 6.80
CA SER A 82 -4.24 -8.68 7.30
C SER A 82 -4.83 -9.75 8.24
N PRO A 83 -4.18 -10.92 8.40
CA PRO A 83 -4.69 -11.99 9.25
C PRO A 83 -5.02 -11.55 10.70
N VAL A 84 -6.31 -11.43 11.02
CA VAL A 84 -6.79 -10.98 12.35
C VAL A 84 -6.46 -11.95 13.48
N HIS A 85 -6.20 -13.22 13.16
CA HIS A 85 -5.82 -14.25 14.14
C HIS A 85 -4.34 -14.20 14.52
N ALA A 86 -3.53 -13.46 13.76
CA ALA A 86 -2.13 -13.19 14.05
C ALA A 86 -1.78 -11.73 13.67
N PRO A 87 -2.31 -10.74 14.42
CA PRO A 87 -2.03 -9.33 14.16
C PRO A 87 -0.53 -9.02 14.28
N LEU A 88 -0.10 -7.99 13.58
CA LEU A 88 1.29 -7.57 13.54
C LEU A 88 1.67 -6.78 14.82
N PRO A 89 2.88 -6.96 15.38
CA PRO A 89 3.32 -6.29 16.59
C PRO A 89 3.22 -4.76 16.59
N THR A 90 3.46 -4.12 15.44
CA THR A 90 3.54 -2.66 15.34
C THR A 90 2.72 -2.10 14.17
N ALA A 91 2.27 -0.85 14.29
CA ALA A 91 1.61 -0.12 13.20
C ALA A 91 2.50 -0.01 11.95
N ALA A 92 3.81 0.11 12.15
CA ALA A 92 4.80 0.12 11.08
C ALA A 92 4.82 -1.20 10.30
N GLU A 93 4.86 -2.33 11.00
CA GLU A 93 4.81 -3.65 10.37
C GLU A 93 3.48 -3.88 9.64
N ALA A 94 2.36 -3.46 10.23
CA ALA A 94 1.07 -3.47 9.55
C ALA A 94 1.08 -2.65 8.26
N LEU A 95 1.60 -1.42 8.31
CA LEU A 95 1.71 -0.58 7.12
C LEU A 95 2.60 -1.23 6.05
N ILE A 96 3.75 -1.79 6.43
CA ILE A 96 4.66 -2.46 5.50
C ILE A 96 3.98 -3.67 4.84
N HIS A 97 3.25 -4.47 5.63
CA HIS A 97 2.49 -5.60 5.10
C HIS A 97 1.38 -5.16 4.13
N GLY A 98 0.60 -4.14 4.51
CA GLY A 98 -0.43 -3.56 3.63
C GLY A 98 0.16 -2.96 2.35
N ALA A 99 1.29 -2.27 2.45
CA ALA A 99 1.99 -1.71 1.30
C ALA A 99 2.50 -2.79 0.34
N ALA A 100 2.92 -3.96 0.82
CA ALA A 100 3.29 -5.08 -0.02
C ALA A 100 2.09 -5.60 -0.83
N ILE A 101 0.92 -5.74 -0.19
CA ILE A 101 -0.32 -6.14 -0.88
C ILE A 101 -0.74 -5.09 -1.91
N VAL A 102 -0.70 -3.80 -1.55
CA VAL A 102 -1.00 -2.72 -2.51
C VAL A 102 -0.01 -2.73 -3.67
N SER A 103 1.28 -2.97 -3.41
CA SER A 103 2.29 -3.07 -4.46
C SER A 103 1.96 -4.22 -5.42
N ASP A 104 1.52 -5.36 -4.90
CA ASP A 104 1.11 -6.50 -5.72
C ASP A 104 -0.12 -6.17 -6.57
N LEU A 105 -1.17 -5.60 -5.95
CA LEU A 105 -2.39 -5.17 -6.64
C LEU A 105 -2.15 -4.13 -7.75
N VAL A 106 -1.13 -3.28 -7.58
CA VAL A 106 -0.84 -2.18 -8.52
C VAL A 106 0.17 -2.60 -9.60
N SER A 107 1.20 -3.37 -9.23
CA SER A 107 2.37 -3.66 -10.08
C SER A 107 2.53 -5.12 -10.48
N GLY A 108 1.79 -6.04 -9.86
CA GLY A 108 1.96 -7.49 -10.03
C GLY A 108 3.17 -8.04 -9.27
N SER A 109 3.71 -7.25 -8.34
CA SER A 109 4.82 -7.63 -7.47
C SER A 109 4.60 -7.10 -6.06
N ALA A 110 4.71 -7.98 -5.07
CA ALA A 110 4.70 -7.59 -3.65
C ALA A 110 5.99 -6.89 -3.19
N GLU A 111 6.96 -6.65 -4.08
CA GLU A 111 8.20 -5.95 -3.74
C GLU A 111 7.91 -4.49 -3.39
N LEU A 112 8.29 -4.08 -2.17
CA LEU A 112 8.07 -2.73 -1.69
C LEU A 112 8.81 -1.69 -2.55
N PRO A 113 8.16 -0.56 -2.89
CA PRO A 113 8.75 0.53 -3.67
C PRO A 113 9.65 1.47 -2.84
N PHE A 114 9.97 1.07 -1.61
CA PHE A 114 10.77 1.82 -0.66
C PHE A 114 11.59 0.87 0.21
N ILE A 115 12.60 1.43 0.87
CA ILE A 115 13.34 0.75 1.93
C ILE A 115 12.98 1.34 3.29
N VAL A 116 13.10 0.53 4.34
CA VAL A 116 12.92 0.96 5.73
C VAL A 116 14.29 1.22 6.34
N VAL A 117 14.51 2.43 6.85
CA VAL A 117 15.75 2.81 7.56
C VAL A 117 15.37 3.45 8.90
N GLY A 118 15.61 2.74 10.00
CA GLY A 118 15.16 3.17 11.32
C GLY A 118 13.63 3.27 11.37
N ASN A 119 13.11 4.44 11.72
CA ASN A 119 11.68 4.72 11.74
C ASN A 119 11.17 5.41 10.46
N ARG A 120 11.88 5.28 9.34
CA ARG A 120 11.55 5.98 8.09
C ARG A 120 11.44 5.04 6.91
N LEU A 121 10.47 5.35 6.04
CA LEU A 121 10.42 4.86 4.67
C LEU A 121 11.21 5.81 3.79
N MET A 122 12.07 5.26 2.94
CA MET A 122 12.86 6.03 1.97
C MET A 122 12.60 5.51 0.56
N VAL A 123 12.20 6.41 -0.33
CA VAL A 123 12.11 6.16 -1.77
C VAL A 123 13.24 6.91 -2.43
N ALA A 124 14.12 6.19 -3.12
CA ALA A 124 15.16 6.77 -3.93
C ALA A 124 14.99 6.28 -5.37
N ALA A 125 14.68 7.21 -6.28
CA ALA A 125 14.53 6.91 -7.70
C ALA A 125 15.44 7.81 -8.53
N TYR A 126 16.10 7.21 -9.52
CA TYR A 126 16.99 7.89 -10.43
C TYR A 126 16.60 7.53 -11.86
N GLY A 127 16.12 8.52 -12.62
CA GLY A 127 15.70 8.33 -14.01
C GLY A 127 15.93 9.59 -14.85
N PRO A 128 15.79 9.52 -16.18
CA PRO A 128 15.80 10.71 -17.03
C PRO A 128 14.67 11.66 -16.61
N PRO A 129 14.82 12.99 -16.79
CA PRO A 129 13.72 13.92 -16.55
C PRO A 129 12.56 13.55 -17.49
N ASN A 130 11.43 13.13 -16.94
CA ASN A 130 10.20 12.71 -17.63
C ASN A 130 10.35 11.41 -18.44
N ALA A 131 10.30 10.25 -17.79
CA ALA A 131 9.64 9.10 -18.39
C ALA A 131 8.16 9.24 -18.02
N ALA A 132 7.40 9.81 -18.95
CA ALA A 132 5.94 9.91 -18.91
C ALA A 132 5.32 8.56 -19.25
#